data_AF-A0A9D9IC19-F1
#
_entry.id   AF-A0A9D9IC19-F1
#
_cell.length_a   1.000
_cell.length_b   1.000
_cell.length_c   1.000
_cell.angle_alpha   90.00
_cell.angle_beta   90.00
_cell.angle_gamma   90.00
#
_symmetry.space_group_name_H-M   'P 1'
#
loop_
_entity.id
_entity.type
_entity.pdbx_description
1 polymer ?
#
loop_
_entity_poly.entity_id
_entity_poly.type
_entity_poly.pdbx_seq_one_letter_code
_entity_poly.pdbx_strand_id
1 'polypeptide(L)'
;MQIEVHDPAAEELKKDVQFIKDGFLLLALTGGKPIATIKHIAKMEGCSESQLRAGGRERYLLPRFGESGYPTGTCRWDMKEYLEWRAIPRSERYAMWKKHLSEQARRYAKEQRRQAK
;
A
#
# COMPACT_ATOMS: atom_id res chain seq x y z
N MET A 1 38.51 17.45 -14.33
CA MET A 1 37.07 17.72 -14.13
C MET A 1 36.45 16.44 -13.59
N GLN A 2 36.10 16.41 -12.31
CA GLN A 2 35.30 15.32 -11.74
C GLN A 2 33.84 15.63 -12.08
N ILE A 3 33.20 14.75 -12.84
CA ILE A 3 31.78 14.83 -13.15
C ILE A 3 31.08 14.15 -11.97
N GLU A 4 30.58 14.96 -11.02
CA GLU A 4 29.71 14.45 -9.96
C GLU A 4 28.43 13.92 -10.62
N VAL A 5 28.34 12.59 -10.75
CA VAL A 5 27.14 11.92 -11.21
C VAL A 5 26.12 12.02 -10.07
N HIS A 6 25.35 13.10 -10.11
CA HIS A 6 24.25 13.32 -9.19
C HIS A 6 23.11 12.37 -9.61
N ASP A 7 23.12 11.14 -9.08
CA ASP A 7 22.07 10.16 -9.33
C ASP A 7 20.84 10.50 -8.46
N PRO A 8 19.75 11.05 -9.03
CA PRO A 8 18.59 11.47 -8.26
C PRO A 8 17.86 10.27 -7.63
N ALA A 9 17.97 9.07 -8.21
CA ALA A 9 17.32 7.87 -7.69
C ALA A 9 18.02 7.35 -6.43
N ALA A 10 19.35 7.50 -6.34
CA ALA A 10 20.11 7.17 -5.13
C ALA A 10 19.74 8.10 -3.96
N GLU A 11 19.47 9.37 -4.24
CA GLU A 11 19.09 10.37 -3.24
C GLU A 11 17.65 10.18 -2.73
N GLU A 12 16.73 9.74 -3.60
CA GLU A 12 15.39 9.29 -3.18
C GLU A 12 15.47 8.02 -2.33
N LEU A 13 16.31 7.06 -2.71
CA LEU A 13 16.51 5.83 -1.93
C LEU A 13 17.04 6.12 -0.52
N LYS A 14 17.98 7.08 -0.39
CA LYS A 14 18.50 7.52 0.91
C LYS A 14 17.42 8.17 1.77
N LYS A 15 16.55 8.99 1.19
CA LYS A 15 15.42 9.62 1.91
C LYS A 15 14.40 8.60 2.36
N ASP A 16 14.11 7.59 1.55
CA ASP A 16 13.23 6.48 1.89
C ASP A 16 13.81 5.64 3.04
N VAL A 17 15.10 5.30 2.96
CA VAL A 17 15.81 4.55 4.01
C VAL A 17 15.85 5.36 5.32
N GLN A 18 16.09 6.67 5.24
CA GLN A 18 16.10 7.53 6.42
C GLN A 18 14.71 7.66 7.06
N PHE A 19 13.66 7.82 6.25
CA PHE A 19 12.28 7.86 6.75
C PHE A 19 11.84 6.53 7.38
N ILE A 20 12.26 5.40 6.80
CA ILE A 20 12.05 4.08 7.40
C ILE A 20 12.79 4.01 8.72
N LYS A 21 14.06 4.42 8.79
CA LYS A 21 14.83 4.44 10.04
C LYS A 21 14.16 5.29 11.11
N ASP A 22 13.72 6.51 10.79
CA ASP A 22 13.11 7.42 11.76
C ASP A 22 11.74 6.91 12.24
N GLY A 23 10.92 6.37 11.34
CA GLY A 23 9.63 5.75 11.69
C GLY A 23 9.78 4.44 12.45
N PHE A 24 10.83 3.67 12.18
CA PHE A 24 11.15 2.42 12.86
C PHE A 24 11.75 2.68 14.25
N LEU A 25 12.57 3.73 14.41
CA LEU A 25 13.19 4.12 15.67
C LEU A 25 12.13 4.59 16.69
N LEU A 26 11.20 5.45 16.27
CA LEU A 26 10.10 5.92 17.13
C LEU A 26 9.22 4.78 17.64
N LEU A 27 9.11 3.72 16.83
CA LEU A 27 8.22 2.63 17.09
C LEU A 27 8.88 1.45 17.84
N ALA A 28 10.19 1.24 17.64
CA ALA A 28 11.01 0.39 18.48
C ALA A 28 11.11 0.92 19.93
N LEU A 29 11.11 2.26 20.10
CA LEU A 29 11.12 2.90 21.41
C LEU A 29 9.78 2.80 22.17
N THR A 30 8.67 2.49 21.48
CA THR A 30 7.32 2.40 22.06
C THR A 30 6.81 0.96 22.21
N GLY A 31 7.63 -0.05 21.86
CA GLY A 31 7.26 -1.47 21.98
C GLY A 31 6.16 -1.92 21.01
N GLY A 32 5.82 -1.11 20.00
CA GLY A 32 4.80 -1.43 19.00
C GLY A 32 5.36 -2.27 17.84
N LYS A 33 4.48 -2.96 17.10
CA LYS A 33 4.82 -3.51 15.78
C LYS A 33 4.73 -2.40 14.72
N PRO A 34 5.69 -2.28 13.77
CA PRO A 34 5.70 -1.18 12.82
C PRO A 34 4.50 -1.26 11.91
N ILE A 35 3.71 -0.18 11.84
CA ILE A 35 2.47 -0.11 11.07
C ILE A 35 2.66 0.78 9.83
N ALA A 36 2.30 0.26 8.67
CA ALA A 36 2.11 1.02 7.45
C ALA A 36 0.68 1.60 7.41
N THR A 37 0.59 2.93 7.29
CA THR A 37 -0.67 3.64 7.06
C THR A 37 -0.80 4.05 5.60
N ILE A 38 -2.00 4.43 5.16
CA ILE A 38 -2.21 4.99 3.81
C ILE A 38 -1.24 6.15 3.54
N LYS A 39 -1.01 7.03 4.53
CA LYS A 39 -0.07 8.15 4.40
C LYS A 39 1.37 7.69 4.18
N HIS A 40 1.81 6.66 4.92
CA HIS A 40 3.15 6.08 4.72
C HIS A 40 3.28 5.49 3.32
N ILE A 41 2.28 4.74 2.87
CA ILE A 41 2.28 4.06 1.56
C ILE A 41 2.22 5.08 0.41
N ALA A 42 1.36 6.09 0.51
CA ALA A 42 1.28 7.19 -0.46
C ALA A 42 2.65 7.84 -0.69
N LYS A 43 3.37 8.11 0.39
CA LYS A 43 4.72 8.67 0.32
C LYS A 43 5.72 7.72 -0.34
N MET A 44 5.71 6.43 0.03
CA MET A 44 6.65 5.43 -0.51
C MET A 44 6.37 5.03 -1.97
N GLU A 45 5.13 5.14 -2.42
CA GLU A 45 4.73 4.85 -3.80
C GLU A 45 4.68 6.11 -4.68
N GLY A 46 4.89 7.30 -4.11
CA GLY A 46 4.88 8.57 -4.84
C GLY A 46 3.50 8.95 -5.39
N CYS A 47 2.42 8.64 -4.65
CA CYS A 47 1.05 8.96 -5.04
C CYS A 47 0.31 9.71 -3.92
N SER A 48 -0.89 10.23 -4.23
CA SER A 48 -1.69 10.92 -3.23
C SER A 48 -2.45 9.95 -2.32
N GLU A 49 -2.73 10.35 -1.08
CA GLU A 49 -3.59 9.56 -0.19
C GLU A 49 -4.99 9.34 -0.79
N SER A 50 -5.50 10.28 -1.58
CA SER A 50 -6.83 10.17 -2.20
C SER A 50 -6.88 9.09 -3.28
N GLN A 51 -5.77 8.83 -3.99
CA GLN A 51 -5.68 7.73 -4.96
C GLN A 51 -5.77 6.34 -4.28
N LEU A 52 -5.37 6.26 -3.00
CA LEU A 52 -5.33 5.02 -2.21
C LEU A 52 -6.59 4.79 -1.35
N ARG A 53 -7.37 5.84 -1.06
CA ARG A 53 -8.60 5.73 -0.24
C ARG A 53 -9.71 4.95 -0.96
N ALA A 54 -10.79 4.66 -0.24
CA ALA A 54 -11.97 4.01 -0.80
C ALA A 54 -12.51 4.81 -2.01
N GLY A 55 -12.77 4.12 -3.13
CA GLY A 55 -13.13 4.74 -4.41
C GLY A 55 -11.95 5.28 -5.23
N GLY A 56 -10.74 5.26 -4.69
CA GLY A 56 -9.52 5.65 -5.40
C GLY A 56 -9.09 4.64 -6.47
N ARG A 57 -8.34 5.13 -7.47
CA ARG A 57 -7.91 4.34 -8.64
C ARG A 57 -6.68 3.47 -8.37
N GLU A 58 -5.98 3.67 -7.26
CA GLU A 58 -4.68 3.03 -6.98
C GLU A 58 -4.70 2.13 -5.74
N ARG A 59 -5.88 1.64 -5.36
CA ARG A 59 -6.03 0.71 -4.23
C ARG A 59 -5.20 -0.59 -4.38
N TYR A 60 -4.78 -0.93 -5.61
CA TYR A 60 -3.87 -2.05 -5.88
C TYR A 60 -2.48 -1.88 -5.26
N LEU A 61 -2.08 -0.66 -4.90
CA LEU A 61 -0.82 -0.40 -4.20
C LEU A 61 -0.90 -0.80 -2.72
N LEU A 62 -2.10 -0.90 -2.17
CA LEU A 62 -2.34 -1.32 -0.79
C LEU A 62 -2.41 -2.85 -0.67
N PRO A 63 -1.86 -3.45 0.40
CA PRO A 63 -2.10 -4.85 0.70
C PRO A 63 -3.60 -5.12 0.82
N ARG A 64 -4.02 -6.32 0.38
CA ARG A 64 -5.43 -6.74 0.37
C ARG A 64 -6.37 -5.71 -0.28
N PHE A 65 -5.87 -4.96 -1.25
CA PHE A 65 -6.60 -3.92 -1.98
C PHE A 65 -7.23 -2.84 -1.08
N GLY A 66 -6.59 -2.57 0.06
CA GLY A 66 -7.04 -1.55 1.00
C GLY A 66 -7.99 -2.06 2.08
N GLU A 67 -8.08 -3.37 2.28
CA GLU A 67 -8.71 -3.95 3.47
C GLU A 67 -7.75 -3.91 4.67
N SER A 68 -8.21 -3.35 5.78
CA SER A 68 -7.42 -3.21 7.00
C SER A 68 -7.11 -4.56 7.64
N GLY A 69 -5.90 -4.71 8.18
CA GLY A 69 -5.56 -5.83 9.07
C GLY A 69 -6.19 -5.75 10.46
N TYR A 70 -6.75 -4.59 10.80
CA TYR A 70 -7.27 -4.32 12.13
C TYR A 70 -8.79 -4.16 12.10
N PRO A 71 -9.50 -4.72 13.09
CA PRO A 71 -10.96 -4.75 13.13
C PRO A 71 -11.61 -3.38 13.32
N THR A 72 -10.89 -2.40 13.87
CA THR A 72 -11.40 -1.05 14.13
C THR A 72 -10.36 0.03 13.82
N GLY A 73 -10.83 1.22 13.41
CA GLY A 73 -10.01 2.40 13.20
C GLY A 73 -9.50 2.61 11.77
N THR A 74 -8.39 3.34 11.64
CA THR A 74 -7.78 3.69 10.35
C THR A 74 -7.23 2.45 9.65
N CYS A 75 -7.34 2.38 8.31
CA CYS A 75 -6.71 1.31 7.52
C CYS A 75 -5.19 1.26 7.77
N ARG A 76 -4.76 0.09 8.26
CA ARG A 76 -3.40 -0.17 8.75
C ARG A 76 -2.97 -1.58 8.37
N TRP A 77 -1.70 -1.73 8.05
CA TRP A 77 -1.03 -2.99 7.75
C TRP A 77 0.24 -3.09 8.55
N ASP A 78 0.70 -4.30 8.84
CA ASP A 78 2.05 -4.47 9.35
C ASP A 78 3.04 -3.98 8.28
N MET A 79 4.09 -3.28 8.68
CA MET A 79 5.11 -2.79 7.74
C MET A 79 5.75 -3.96 6.98
N LYS A 80 5.92 -5.10 7.64
CA LYS A 80 6.39 -6.34 7.01
C LYS A 80 5.44 -6.80 5.89
N GLU A 81 4.14 -6.84 6.16
CA GLU A 81 3.12 -7.18 5.16
C GLU A 81 3.18 -6.23 3.96
N TYR A 82 3.34 -4.92 4.23
CA TYR A 82 3.47 -3.94 3.15
C TYR A 82 4.75 -4.12 2.33
N LEU A 83 5.89 -4.40 2.95
CA LEU A 83 7.15 -4.62 2.23
C LEU A 83 7.09 -5.89 1.37
N GLU A 84 6.49 -6.96 1.88
CA GLU A 84 6.23 -8.19 1.10
C GLU A 84 5.29 -7.91 -0.08
N TRP A 85 4.25 -7.11 0.13
CA TRP A 85 3.36 -6.66 -0.94
C TRP A 85 4.07 -5.80 -1.98
N ARG A 86 4.92 -4.86 -1.55
CA ARG A 86 5.69 -3.95 -2.42
C ARG A 86 6.71 -4.69 -3.28
N ALA A 87 7.22 -5.83 -2.80
CA ALA A 87 8.14 -6.68 -3.56
C ALA A 87 7.50 -7.23 -4.85
N ILE A 88 6.16 -7.31 -4.90
CA ILE A 88 5.43 -7.69 -6.11
C ILE A 88 5.44 -6.52 -7.09
N PRO A 89 5.82 -6.74 -8.38
CA PRO A 89 5.78 -5.70 -9.40
C PRO A 89 4.43 -4.99 -9.49
N ARG A 90 4.43 -3.68 -9.72
CA ARG A 90 3.21 -2.86 -9.80
C ARG A 90 2.22 -3.40 -10.85
N SER A 91 2.72 -3.89 -11.99
CA SER A 91 1.91 -4.49 -13.06
C SER A 91 1.15 -5.73 -12.60
N GLU A 92 1.80 -6.60 -11.83
CA GLU A 92 1.20 -7.81 -11.26
C GLU A 92 0.17 -7.46 -10.20
N ARG A 93 0.48 -6.53 -9.28
CA ARG A 93 -0.48 -6.03 -8.28
C ARG A 93 -1.73 -5.47 -8.95
N TYR A 94 -1.58 -4.72 -10.03
CA TYR A 94 -2.70 -4.20 -10.81
C TYR A 94 -3.53 -5.30 -11.49
N ALA A 95 -2.88 -6.33 -12.05
CA ALA A 95 -3.58 -7.48 -12.63
C ALA A 95 -4.37 -8.26 -11.57
N MET A 96 -3.79 -8.48 -10.39
CA MET A 96 -4.47 -9.11 -9.25
C MET A 96 -5.69 -8.29 -8.82
N TRP A 97 -5.57 -6.96 -8.77
CA TRP A 97 -6.68 -6.08 -8.42
C TRP A 97 -7.83 -6.12 -9.43
N LYS A 98 -7.52 -6.12 -10.74
CA LYS A 98 -8.54 -6.28 -11.79
C LYS A 98 -9.30 -7.59 -11.67
N LYS A 99 -8.58 -8.68 -11.37
CA LYS A 99 -9.19 -9.99 -11.14
C LYS A 99 -10.12 -9.95 -9.91
N HIS A 100 -9.65 -9.36 -8.82
CA HIS A 100 -10.43 -9.19 -7.60
C HIS A 100 -11.72 -8.38 -7.82
N LEU A 101 -11.66 -7.25 -8.52
CA LEU A 101 -12.84 -6.45 -8.87
C LEU A 101 -13.85 -7.24 -9.71
N SER A 102 -13.35 -8.01 -10.68
CA SER A 102 -14.20 -8.86 -11.53
C SER A 102 -14.91 -9.95 -10.72
N GLU A 103 -14.21 -10.56 -9.76
CA GLU A 103 -14.79 -11.57 -8.87
C GLU A 103 -15.82 -10.97 -7.89
N GLN A 104 -15.54 -9.78 -7.33
CA GLN A 104 -16.50 -9.06 -6.50
C GLN A 104 -17.79 -8.73 -7.28
N ALA A 105 -17.67 -8.22 -8.50
CA ALA A 105 -18.83 -7.92 -9.35
C ALA A 105 -19.67 -9.16 -9.65
N ARG A 106 -19.01 -10.31 -9.92
CA ARG A 106 -19.70 -11.59 -10.13
C ARG A 106 -20.43 -12.08 -8.88
N ARG A 107 -19.82 -11.95 -7.70
CA ARG A 107 -20.44 -12.33 -6.41
C ARG A 107 -21.68 -11.47 -6.16
N TYR A 108 -21.55 -10.16 -6.29
CA TYR A 108 -22.67 -9.23 -6.12
C TYR A 108 -23.82 -9.53 -7.07
N ALA A 109 -23.54 -9.75 -8.37
CA ALA A 109 -24.56 -10.12 -9.34
C ALA A 109 -25.27 -11.45 -9.00
N LYS A 110 -24.53 -12.42 -8.45
CA LYS A 110 -25.10 -13.71 -8.00
C LYS A 110 -25.97 -13.55 -6.76
N GLU A 111 -25.57 -12.70 -5.82
CA GLU A 111 -26.36 -12.39 -4.61
C GLU A 111 -27.66 -11.67 -4.98
N GLN A 112 -27.60 -10.68 -5.86
CA GLN A 112 -28.80 -9.99 -6.34
C GLN A 112 -29.80 -10.94 -7.03
N ARG A 113 -29.30 -11.87 -7.85
CA ARG A 113 -30.15 -12.91 -8.47
C ARG A 113 -30.77 -13.90 -7.48
N ARG A 114 -30.13 -14.11 -6.32
CA ARG A 114 -30.67 -14.96 -5.25
C ARG A 114 -31.74 -14.24 -4.46
N GLN A 115 -31.59 -12.94 -4.22
CA GLN A 115 -32.55 -12.13 -3.49
C GLN A 115 -33.80 -11.77 -4.33
N ALA A 116 -33.67 -11.77 -5.66
CA ALA A 116 -34.77 -11.52 -6.59
C ALA A 116 -35.62 -12.77 -6.91
N LYS A 117 -35.39 -13.90 -6.24
CA LYS A 117 -36.18 -15.13 -6.32
C LYS A 117 -36.88 -15.37 -5.00
#